data_AF-A0A1F4BL65-F1
#
_entry.id   AF-A0A1F4BL65-F1
#
_cell.length_a   1.000
_cell.length_b   1.000
_cell.length_c   1.000
_cell.angle_alpha   90.00
_cell.angle_beta   90.00
_cell.angle_gamma   90.00
#
_symmetry.space_group_name_H-M   'P 1'
#
loop_
_entity.id
_entity.type
_entity.pdbx_description
1 polymer ?
#
loop_
_entity_poly.entity_id
_entity_poly.type
_entity_poly.pdbx_seq_one_letter_code
_entity_poly.pdbx_strand_id
1 'polypeptide(L)'
;MRRLALLWLLASIAMLAVMLLRPGIHENERSALAVLVPLYFLALPFGHLGVMASNKLKLSLVLEFNIVPGILAEGLVLWTALVVLGYAQWFIVLPWVSRKCLQLSRFLFKRDPAR
;
A
#
# COMPACT_ATOMS: atom_id res chain seq x y z
N MET A 1 -1.68 -9.70 14.81
CA MET A 1 -0.70 -9.00 13.94
C MET A 1 -0.14 -9.92 12.86
N ARG A 2 0.70 -10.93 13.17
CA ARG A 2 1.34 -11.80 12.15
C ARG A 2 0.37 -12.48 11.17
N ARG A 3 -0.72 -13.09 11.65
CA ARG A 3 -1.73 -13.74 10.79
C ARG A 3 -2.42 -12.76 9.83
N LEU A 4 -2.76 -11.56 10.32
CA LEU A 4 -3.35 -10.50 9.50
C LEU A 4 -2.38 -10.02 8.42
N ALA A 5 -1.11 -9.87 8.77
CA ALA A 5 -0.09 -9.45 7.82
C ALA A 5 0.21 -10.55 6.77
N LEU A 6 0.13 -11.83 7.14
CA LEU A 6 0.20 -12.95 6.20
C LEU A 6 -1.01 -12.99 5.26
N LEU A 7 -2.23 -12.80 5.78
CA LEU A 7 -3.45 -12.71 4.97
C LEU A 7 -3.38 -11.52 4.01
N TRP A 8 -2.86 -10.39 4.47
CA TRP A 8 -2.62 -9.22 3.63
C TRP A 8 -1.60 -9.50 2.52
N LEU A 9 -0.49 -10.18 2.84
CA LEU A 9 0.51 -10.56 1.84
C LEU A 9 -0.08 -11.51 0.79
N LEU A 10 -0.84 -12.52 1.22
CA LEU A 10 -1.55 -13.43 0.33
C LEU A 10 -2.54 -12.69 -0.57
N ALA A 11 -3.33 -11.76 -0.01
CA ALA A 11 -4.24 -10.92 -0.78
C ALA A 11 -3.50 -10.07 -1.82
N SER A 12 -2.32 -9.52 -1.46
CA SER A 12 -1.52 -8.71 -2.38
C SER A 12 -1.00 -9.52 -3.57
N ILE A 13 -0.56 -10.76 -3.33
CA ILE A 13 -0.09 -11.69 -4.38
C ILE A 13 -1.28 -12.13 -5.24
N ALA A 14 -2.41 -12.46 -4.63
CA ALA A 14 -3.61 -12.83 -5.37
C ALA A 14 -4.09 -11.70 -6.29
N MET A 15 -4.07 -10.45 -5.82
CA MET A 15 -4.43 -9.29 -6.64
C MET A 15 -3.44 -9.05 -7.79
N LEU A 16 -2.14 -9.30 -7.57
CA LEU A 16 -1.16 -9.27 -8.66
C LEU A 16 -1.48 -10.32 -9.72
N ALA A 17 -1.73 -11.56 -9.31
CA ALA A 17 -2.06 -12.65 -10.22
C ALA A 17 -3.34 -12.34 -11.02
N VAL A 18 -4.40 -11.88 -10.36
CA VAL A 18 -5.66 -11.48 -11.02
C VAL A 18 -5.43 -10.34 -12.01
N MET A 19 -4.61 -9.35 -11.65
CA MET A 19 -4.26 -8.24 -12.54
C MET A 19 -3.52 -8.73 -13.79
N LEU A 20 -2.51 -9.59 -13.63
CA LEU A 20 -1.69 -10.13 -14.72
C LEU A 20 -2.49 -11.06 -15.64
N LEU A 21 -3.44 -11.82 -15.09
CA LEU A 21 -4.29 -12.73 -15.86
C LEU A 21 -5.46 -12.00 -16.57
N ARG A 22 -5.70 -10.72 -16.27
CA ARG A 22 -6.82 -9.99 -16.86
C ARG A 22 -6.49 -9.59 -18.30
N PRO A 23 -7.26 -10.01 -19.32
CA PRO A 23 -6.96 -9.71 -20.72
C PRO A 23 -6.86 -8.20 -21.00
N GLY A 24 -7.70 -7.39 -20.33
CA GLY A 24 -7.67 -5.93 -20.46
C GLY A 24 -6.34 -5.27 -20.10
N ILE A 25 -5.42 -5.92 -19.36
CA ILE A 25 -4.08 -5.36 -19.12
C ILE A 25 -3.19 -5.40 -20.36
N HIS A 26 -3.37 -6.42 -21.21
CA HIS A 26 -2.67 -6.57 -22.48
C HIS A 26 -3.26 -5.64 -23.55
N GLU A 27 -4.54 -5.32 -23.43
CA GLU A 27 -5.26 -4.36 -24.27
C GLU A 27 -5.08 -2.90 -23.81
N ASN A 28 -4.21 -2.64 -22.82
CA ASN A 28 -3.97 -1.31 -22.25
C ASN A 28 -5.24 -0.61 -21.70
N GLU A 29 -6.20 -1.37 -21.18
CA GLU A 29 -7.37 -0.82 -20.53
C GLU A 29 -7.08 -0.39 -19.09
N ARG A 30 -7.34 0.89 -18.78
CA ARG A 30 -7.24 1.41 -17.40
C ARG A 30 -8.13 0.69 -16.39
N SER A 31 -9.21 0.06 -16.86
CA SER A 31 -10.12 -0.73 -16.03
C SER A 31 -9.38 -1.87 -15.31
N ALA A 32 -8.25 -2.35 -15.84
CA ALA A 32 -7.45 -3.41 -15.25
C ALA A 32 -6.80 -3.01 -13.92
N LEU A 33 -6.50 -1.73 -13.72
CA LEU A 33 -5.92 -1.22 -12.47
C LEU A 33 -6.93 -1.20 -11.31
N ALA A 34 -8.23 -1.29 -11.60
CA ALA A 34 -9.27 -1.30 -10.56
C ALA A 34 -9.13 -2.49 -9.59
N VAL A 35 -8.51 -3.58 -10.03
CA VAL A 35 -8.20 -4.76 -9.20
C VAL A 35 -7.29 -4.41 -8.01
N LEU A 36 -6.48 -3.34 -8.12
CA LEU A 36 -5.59 -2.88 -7.06
C LEU A 36 -6.28 -1.95 -6.04
N VAL A 37 -7.52 -1.52 -6.28
CA VAL A 37 -8.27 -0.62 -5.39
C VAL A 37 -8.41 -1.20 -3.97
N PRO A 38 -8.75 -2.48 -3.76
CA PRO A 38 -8.82 -3.02 -2.41
C PRO A 38 -7.45 -3.03 -1.71
N LEU A 39 -6.36 -3.25 -2.45
CA LEU A 39 -5.00 -3.19 -1.92
C LEU A 39 -4.64 -1.77 -1.44
N TYR A 40 -5.11 -0.75 -2.17
CA TYR A 40 -5.00 0.65 -1.77
C TYR A 40 -5.64 0.90 -0.40
N PHE A 41 -6.88 0.44 -0.19
CA PHE A 41 -7.57 0.62 1.09
C PHE A 41 -6.87 -0.14 2.24
N LEU A 42 -6.37 -1.34 1.97
CA LEU A 42 -5.63 -2.14 2.95
C LEU A 42 -4.28 -1.54 3.35
N ALA A 43 -3.72 -0.67 2.51
CA ALA A 43 -2.48 0.05 2.76
C ALA A 43 -2.72 1.48 3.29
N LEU A 44 -3.96 1.92 3.53
CA LEU A 44 -4.22 3.27 4.05
C LEU A 44 -3.66 3.45 5.47
N PRO A 45 -3.07 4.63 5.79
CA PRO A 45 -2.99 5.83 4.95
C PRO A 45 -1.80 5.84 3.97
N PHE A 46 -0.78 5.00 4.17
CA PHE A 46 0.45 5.05 3.37
C PHE A 46 0.22 4.72 1.89
N GLY A 47 -0.77 3.89 1.59
CA GLY A 47 -1.20 3.58 0.22
C GLY A 47 -1.56 4.83 -0.58
N HIS A 48 -2.10 5.87 0.07
CA HIS A 48 -2.37 7.15 -0.57
C HIS A 48 -1.10 7.85 -1.04
N LEU A 49 -0.05 7.84 -0.22
CA LEU A 49 1.26 8.38 -0.61
C LEU A 49 1.87 7.60 -1.78
N GLY A 50 1.70 6.27 -1.80
CA GLY A 50 2.16 5.42 -2.90
C GLY A 50 1.49 5.74 -4.22
N VAL A 51 0.16 5.91 -4.22
CA VAL A 51 -0.60 6.31 -5.42
C VAL A 51 -0.18 7.70 -5.88
N MET A 52 -0.05 8.65 -4.95
CA MET A 52 0.33 10.02 -5.29
C MET A 52 1.75 10.10 -5.87
N ALA A 53 2.69 9.35 -5.29
CA ALA A 53 4.05 9.23 -5.81
C ALA A 53 4.07 8.59 -7.21
N SER A 54 3.30 7.52 -7.41
CA SER A 54 3.19 6.84 -8.72
C SER A 54 2.60 7.77 -9.78
N ASN A 55 1.58 8.55 -9.43
CA ASN A 55 0.98 9.54 -10.34
C ASN A 55 1.96 10.67 -10.67
N LYS A 56 2.72 11.17 -9.68
CA LYS A 56 3.76 12.18 -9.93
C LYS A 56 4.87 11.63 -10.85
N LEU A 57 5.33 10.40 -10.61
CA LEU A 57 6.34 9.75 -11.44
C LEU A 57 5.84 9.60 -12.88
N LYS A 58 4.61 9.14 -13.08
CA LYS A 58 3.98 9.05 -14.40
C LYS A 58 3.91 10.42 -15.08
N LEU A 59 3.51 11.45 -14.34
CA LEU A 59 3.38 12.80 -14.88
C LEU A 59 4.75 13.37 -15.30
N SER A 60 5.80 13.15 -14.51
CA SER A 60 7.18 13.49 -14.91
C SER A 60 7.65 12.69 -16.13
N LEU A 61 7.39 11.39 -16.20
CA LEU A 61 7.76 10.56 -17.37
C LEU A 61 7.10 11.06 -18.67
N VAL A 62 5.83 11.47 -18.59
CA VAL A 62 5.10 11.99 -19.74
C VAL A 62 5.56 13.40 -20.12
N LEU A 63 5.71 14.30 -19.15
CA LEU A 63 6.02 15.71 -19.43
C LEU A 63 7.49 15.97 -19.74
N GLU A 64 8.41 15.28 -19.06
CA GLU A 64 9.85 15.54 -19.17
C GLU A 64 10.51 14.64 -20.23
N PHE A 65 10.01 13.40 -20.38
CA PHE A 65 10.64 12.40 -21.24
C PHE A 65 9.76 11.95 -22.43
N ASN A 66 8.52 12.42 -22.51
CA ASN A 66 7.54 12.00 -23.52
C ASN A 66 7.32 10.48 -23.56
N ILE A 67 7.54 9.80 -22.43
CA ILE A 67 7.37 8.36 -22.26
C ILE A 67 5.97 8.12 -21.70
N VAL A 68 5.14 7.42 -22.47
CA VAL A 68 3.82 6.95 -22.01
C VAL A 68 3.98 5.49 -21.54
N PRO A 69 4.03 5.23 -20.22
CA PRO A 69 4.12 3.86 -19.73
C PRO A 69 2.85 3.07 -20.09
N GLY A 70 3.02 1.82 -20.52
CA GLY A 70 1.90 0.90 -20.72
C GLY A 70 1.20 0.58 -19.40
N ILE A 71 -0.07 0.18 -19.45
CA ILE A 71 -0.88 -0.08 -18.26
C ILE A 71 -0.29 -1.20 -17.39
N LEU A 72 0.37 -2.19 -18.00
CA LEU A 72 1.09 -3.24 -17.26
C LEU A 72 2.21 -2.65 -16.38
N ALA A 73 3.02 -1.76 -16.94
CA ALA A 73 4.11 -1.10 -16.21
C ALA A 73 3.54 -0.21 -15.09
N GLU A 74 2.47 0.54 -15.38
CA GLU A 74 1.76 1.34 -14.37
C GLU A 74 1.22 0.46 -13.23
N GLY A 75 0.60 -0.67 -13.56
CA GLY A 75 0.06 -1.62 -12.59
C GLY A 75 1.13 -2.25 -11.71
N LEU A 76 2.28 -2.61 -12.28
CA LEU A 76 3.41 -3.15 -11.53
C LEU A 76 4.03 -2.11 -10.59
N VAL A 77 4.23 -0.88 -11.06
CA VAL A 77 4.74 0.22 -10.23
C VAL A 77 3.78 0.51 -9.08
N LEU A 78 2.48 0.62 -9.38
CA LEU A 78 1.45 0.87 -8.40
C LEU A 78 1.36 -0.24 -7.36
N TRP A 79 1.33 -1.50 -7.81
CA TRP A 79 1.32 -2.67 -6.93
C TRP A 79 2.56 -2.68 -6.02
N THR A 80 3.75 -2.45 -6.58
CA THR A 80 5.01 -2.44 -5.82
C THR A 80 4.98 -1.35 -4.75
N ALA A 81 4.55 -0.14 -5.10
CA ALA A 81 4.44 0.97 -4.15
C ALA A 81 3.45 0.63 -3.02
N LEU A 82 2.27 0.10 -3.34
CA LEU A 82 1.27 -0.29 -2.36
C LEU A 82 1.74 -1.43 -1.45
N VAL A 83 2.45 -2.42 -1.99
CA VAL A 83 2.98 -3.54 -1.21
C VAL A 83 4.10 -3.08 -0.28
N VAL A 84 5.07 -2.30 -0.77
CA VAL A 84 6.17 -1.82 0.07
C VAL A 84 5.65 -0.96 1.21
N LEU A 85 4.72 -0.05 0.93
CA LEU A 85 4.14 0.84 1.92
C LEU A 85 3.20 0.11 2.89
N GLY A 86 2.37 -0.81 2.38
CA GLY A 86 1.54 -1.66 3.22
C GLY A 86 2.38 -2.56 4.14
N TYR A 87 3.50 -3.09 3.66
CA TYR A 87 4.44 -3.83 4.47
C TYR A 87 5.02 -2.96 5.60
N ALA A 88 5.53 -1.76 5.26
CA ALA A 88 6.03 -0.83 6.26
C ALA A 88 4.96 -0.48 7.31
N GLN A 89 3.72 -0.27 6.88
CA GLN A 89 2.58 -0.03 7.76
C GLN A 89 2.33 -1.19 8.74
N TRP A 90 2.19 -2.41 8.22
CA TRP A 90 1.79 -3.57 9.01
C TRP A 90 2.89 -4.10 9.92
N PHE A 91 4.14 -4.03 9.49
CA PHE A 91 5.26 -4.66 10.20
C PHE A 91 6.12 -3.67 11.00
N ILE A 92 6.13 -2.39 10.65
CA ILE A 92 6.99 -1.39 11.30
C ILE A 92 6.12 -0.40 12.09
N VAL A 93 5.20 0.29 11.41
CA VAL A 93 4.46 1.40 12.01
C VAL A 93 3.47 0.92 13.08
N LEU A 94 2.61 -0.05 12.76
CA LEU A 94 1.61 -0.55 13.72
C LEU A 94 2.23 -1.12 15.00
N PRO A 95 3.28 -1.97 14.96
CA PRO A 95 3.94 -2.42 16.17
C PRO A 95 4.61 -1.30 16.95
N TRP A 96 5.21 -0.32 16.27
CA TRP A 96 5.84 0.83 16.91
C TRP A 96 4.81 1.71 17.65
N VAL A 97 3.70 2.05 16.98
CA VAL A 97 2.60 2.81 17.57
C VAL A 97 2.01 2.05 18.76
N SER A 98 1.77 0.75 18.62
CA SER A 98 1.25 -0.08 19.72
C SER A 98 2.15 -0.03 20.96
N ARG A 99 3.48 -0.12 20.79
CA ARG A 99 4.43 0.02 21.90
C ARG A 99 4.38 1.41 22.54
N LYS A 100 4.29 2.47 21.73
CA LYS A 100 4.20 3.86 22.23
C LYS A 100 2.91 4.12 22.98
N CYS A 101 1.76 3.66 22.48
CA CYS A 101 0.48 3.75 23.19
C CYS A 101 0.52 3.00 24.53
N LEU A 102 1.14 1.82 24.58
CA LEU A 102 1.30 1.05 25.82
C LEU A 102 2.22 1.74 26.82
N GLN A 103 3.29 2.39 26.35
CA GLN A 103 4.18 3.20 27.19
C GLN A 103 3.45 4.44 27.74
N LEU A 104 2.68 5.13 26.88
CA LEU A 104 1.91 6.31 27.26
C LEU A 104 0.81 5.96 28.27
N SER A 105 0.07 4.88 28.05
CA SER A 105 -0.95 4.43 28.99
C SER A 105 -0.35 4.08 30.34
N ARG A 106 0.77 3.35 30.37
CA ARG A 106 1.49 3.06 31.62
C ARG A 106 1.98 4.33 32.32
N PHE A 107 2.42 5.34 31.58
CA PHE A 107 2.84 6.62 32.16
C PHE A 107 1.67 7.40 32.77
N LEU A 108 0.53 7.44 32.09
CA LEU A 108 -0.68 8.11 32.56
C LEU A 108 -1.29 7.40 33.77
N PHE A 109 -1.43 6.06 33.73
CA PHE A 109 -2.06 5.30 34.81
C PHE A 109 -1.12 4.97 35.99
N LYS A 110 0.21 5.05 35.85
CA LYS A 110 1.13 5.01 37.01
C LYS A 110 1.16 6.31 37.81
N ARG A 111 0.51 7.38 37.35
CA ARG A 111 0.38 8.63 38.11
C ARG A 111 -0.77 8.64 39.12
N ASP A 112 -1.64 7.62 39.13
CA ASP A 112 -2.78 7.49 40.06
C ASP A 112 -2.69 6.40 41.17
N PRO A 113 -1.53 6.08 41.79
CA PRO A 113 -1.54 5.28 43.02
C PRO A 113 -1.60 6.14 44.31
N ALA A 114 -2.00 7.42 44.22
CA ALA A 114 -2.03 8.33 45.36
C ALA A 114 -3.32 9.17 45.42
N ARG A 115 -4.47 8.51 45.53
CA ARG A 115 -5.66 9.02 46.22
C ARG A 115 -6.35 7.89 46.96
#